data_AF-A0AAD8F5R0-F1
#
_entry.id   AF-A0AAD8F5R0-F1
#
_cell.length_a   1.000
_cell.length_b   1.000
_cell.length_c   1.000
_cell.angle_alpha   90.00
_cell.angle_beta   90.00
_cell.angle_gamma   90.00
#
_symmetry.space_group_name_H-M   'P 1'
#
loop_
_entity.id
_entity.type
_entity.pdbx_description
1 polymer ?
#
loop_
_entity_poly.entity_id
_entity_poly.type
_entity_poly.pdbx_seq_one_letter_code
_entity_poly.pdbx_strand_id
1 'polypeptide(L)'
;TKALPENTDTRPYFRYVQAHPRKRVLVLDTSGSMTGTSLSVLKQAASNYILSCIETGSKLGIVQFSTNASTLSHLTEIKSEKDRFDLIDSLPTQADGKTSIGAGLKKGVEVLTKYGDAPGGSIILITDGKENEGPYLKDLRPALLRRGIVVHALAYGQRAEQSIAELSQDTGGRTFFYSGRQNSTALIDGLAATVAAENTALLKSSAPISILTDVGIVSSNNAYNGTFYVDSTIGVETSLTFSFTELIEVSVKGPKVVYTADRFQKNFYLDKSSKVLRVSIPGEAD
;
A
#
# COMPACT_ATOMS: atom_id res chain seq x y z
N THR A 1 -39.19 33.34 4.62
CA THR A 1 -38.88 32.05 3.97
C THR A 1 -39.74 31.95 2.72
N LYS A 2 -39.12 31.80 1.54
CA LYS A 2 -39.85 31.74 0.26
C LYS A 2 -40.34 30.29 0.08
N ALA A 3 -41.65 30.09 -0.05
CA ALA A 3 -42.23 28.76 -0.26
C ALA A 3 -41.74 28.19 -1.61
N LEU A 4 -41.49 26.88 -1.65
CA LEU A 4 -41.16 26.18 -2.89
C LEU A 4 -42.36 26.26 -3.86
N PRO A 5 -42.14 26.40 -5.19
CA PRO A 5 -43.22 26.43 -6.18
C PRO A 5 -44.13 25.19 -6.09
N GLU A 6 -45.43 25.38 -6.36
CA GLU A 6 -46.36 24.26 -6.54
C GLU A 6 -45.81 23.31 -7.61
N ASN A 7 -45.81 22.01 -7.31
CA ASN A 7 -45.22 20.92 -8.10
C ASN A 7 -43.69 20.74 -8.04
N THR A 8 -43.00 21.32 -7.06
CA THR A 8 -41.61 20.93 -6.80
C THR A 8 -41.56 19.49 -6.28
N ASP A 9 -40.99 18.55 -7.04
CA ASP A 9 -40.74 17.20 -6.55
C ASP A 9 -39.62 17.21 -5.53
N THR A 10 -39.99 17.23 -4.25
CA THR A 10 -39.06 17.22 -3.12
C THR A 10 -38.70 15.80 -2.66
N ARG A 11 -39.06 14.76 -3.43
CA ARG A 11 -38.77 13.37 -3.04
C ARG A 11 -37.26 13.13 -3.08
N PRO A 12 -36.63 12.76 -1.95
CA PRO A 12 -35.23 12.37 -1.98
C PRO A 12 -35.09 11.01 -2.67
N TYR A 13 -34.16 10.92 -3.62
CA TYR A 13 -33.83 9.67 -4.30
C TYR A 13 -32.55 9.09 -3.70
N PHE A 14 -32.65 7.85 -3.20
CA PHE A 14 -31.50 7.10 -2.69
C PHE A 14 -31.34 5.83 -3.52
N ARG A 15 -30.10 5.52 -3.90
CA ARG A 15 -29.73 4.25 -4.52
C ARG A 15 -28.73 3.55 -3.60
N TYR A 16 -29.07 2.35 -3.14
CA TYR A 16 -28.11 1.50 -2.45
C TYR A 16 -27.40 0.61 -3.47
N VAL A 17 -26.11 0.40 -3.28
CA VAL A 17 -25.28 -0.49 -4.10
C VAL A 17 -24.41 -1.34 -3.20
N GLN A 18 -24.14 -2.58 -3.62
CA GLN A 18 -23.16 -3.43 -2.95
C GLN A 18 -21.78 -3.19 -3.53
N ALA A 19 -20.82 -2.84 -2.69
CA ALA A 19 -19.42 -2.71 -3.12
C ALA A 19 -18.86 -4.11 -3.44
N HIS A 20 -18.15 -4.22 -4.56
CA HIS A 20 -17.37 -5.41 -4.87
C HIS A 20 -16.08 -5.43 -4.05
N PRO A 21 -15.48 -6.62 -3.77
CA PRO A 21 -14.16 -6.71 -3.17
C PRO A 21 -13.16 -5.85 -3.92
N ARG A 22 -12.37 -5.07 -3.18
CA ARG A 22 -11.41 -4.15 -3.80
C ARG A 22 -10.30 -4.92 -4.46
N LYS A 23 -9.95 -4.51 -5.67
CA LYS A 23 -8.87 -5.09 -6.46
C LYS A 23 -7.76 -4.07 -6.56
N ARG A 24 -6.56 -4.45 -6.13
CA ARG A 24 -5.38 -3.60 -6.18
C ARG A 24 -4.24 -4.35 -6.85
N VAL A 25 -3.37 -3.63 -7.57
CA VAL A 25 -2.13 -4.19 -8.09
C VAL A 25 -0.97 -3.29 -7.71
N LEU A 26 0.01 -3.83 -6.97
CA LEU A 26 1.31 -3.19 -6.80
C LEU A 26 2.08 -3.32 -8.12
N VAL A 27 2.51 -2.19 -8.67
CA VAL A 27 3.37 -2.12 -9.86
C VAL A 27 4.70 -1.54 -9.42
N LEU A 28 5.70 -2.41 -9.33
CA LEU A 28 6.96 -2.16 -8.63
C LEU A 28 8.10 -1.98 -9.63
N ASP A 29 8.78 -0.83 -9.56
CA ASP A 29 9.95 -0.55 -10.37
C ASP A 29 11.16 -1.37 -9.88
N THR A 30 11.73 -2.16 -10.77
CA THR A 30 12.94 -2.95 -10.57
C THR A 30 13.99 -2.61 -11.63
N SER A 31 13.97 -1.39 -12.16
CA SER A 31 14.99 -0.89 -13.09
C SER A 31 16.34 -0.69 -12.40
N GLY A 32 17.43 -0.58 -13.16
CA GLY A 32 18.79 -0.54 -12.60
C GLY A 32 19.03 0.58 -11.57
N SER A 33 18.30 1.71 -11.65
CA SER A 33 18.35 2.79 -10.66
C SER A 33 17.88 2.38 -9.27
N MET A 34 17.04 1.33 -9.21
CA MET A 34 16.52 0.78 -7.97
C MET A 34 17.53 -0.10 -7.22
N THR A 35 18.69 -0.42 -7.79
CA THR A 35 19.67 -1.30 -7.14
C THR A 35 20.08 -0.84 -5.73
N GLY A 36 20.20 -1.78 -4.80
CA GLY A 36 20.66 -1.52 -3.43
C GLY A 36 19.57 -0.92 -2.55
N THR A 37 19.82 0.27 -1.99
CA THR A 37 18.96 0.90 -0.98
C THR A 37 17.55 1.17 -1.50
N SER A 38 17.40 1.64 -2.75
CA SER A 38 16.09 1.96 -3.32
C SER A 38 15.17 0.75 -3.40
N LEU A 39 15.68 -0.41 -3.84
CA LEU A 39 14.93 -1.67 -3.87
C LEU A 39 14.61 -2.14 -2.45
N SER A 40 15.54 -2.01 -1.50
CA SER A 40 15.27 -2.34 -0.10
C SER A 40 14.13 -1.50 0.47
N VAL A 41 14.11 -0.19 0.18
CA VAL A 41 13.04 0.71 0.63
C VAL A 41 11.72 0.41 -0.07
N LEU A 42 11.74 0.09 -1.37
CA LEU A 42 10.54 -0.35 -2.10
C LEU A 42 9.95 -1.60 -1.46
N LYS A 43 10.77 -2.61 -1.17
CA LYS A 43 10.31 -3.86 -0.54
C LYS A 43 9.73 -3.61 0.85
N GLN A 44 10.38 -2.75 1.63
CA GLN A 44 9.90 -2.36 2.96
C GLN A 44 8.54 -1.65 2.86
N ALA A 45 8.40 -0.68 1.94
CA ALA A 45 7.16 0.03 1.69
C ALA A 45 6.03 -0.91 1.22
N ALA A 46 6.32 -1.80 0.28
CA ALA A 46 5.38 -2.80 -0.20
C ALA A 46 4.96 -3.77 0.90
N SER A 47 5.90 -4.22 1.76
CA SER A 47 5.60 -5.11 2.88
C SER A 47 4.73 -4.44 3.93
N ASN A 48 5.05 -3.19 4.31
CA ASN A 48 4.20 -2.40 5.21
C ASN A 48 2.79 -2.20 4.64
N TYR A 49 2.67 -1.95 3.34
CA TYR A 49 1.37 -1.83 2.67
C TYR A 49 0.56 -3.12 2.77
N ILE A 50 1.19 -4.26 2.45
CA ILE A 50 0.57 -5.58 2.50
C ILE A 50 0.17 -5.95 3.92
N LEU A 51 0.98 -5.62 4.93
CA LEU A 51 0.69 -5.97 6.33
C LEU A 51 -0.36 -5.05 6.97
N SER A 52 -0.25 -3.75 6.73
CA SER A 52 -0.85 -2.75 7.62
C SER A 52 -1.87 -1.84 6.94
N CYS A 53 -1.96 -1.85 5.61
CA CYS A 53 -2.89 -0.97 4.90
C CYS A 53 -4.05 -1.73 4.24
N ILE A 54 -3.81 -2.87 3.62
CA ILE A 54 -4.84 -3.55 2.83
C ILE A 54 -5.85 -4.27 3.73
N GLU A 55 -7.14 -4.02 3.50
CA GLU A 55 -8.23 -4.68 4.22
C GLU A 55 -8.41 -6.15 3.84
N THR A 56 -8.73 -6.99 4.84
CA THR A 56 -9.11 -8.40 4.63
C THR A 56 -10.34 -8.47 3.72
N GLY A 57 -10.34 -9.44 2.80
CA GLY A 57 -11.33 -9.56 1.72
C GLY A 57 -10.95 -8.81 0.44
N SER A 58 -9.93 -7.94 0.45
CA SER A 58 -9.37 -7.36 -0.76
C SER A 58 -8.61 -8.39 -1.59
N LYS A 59 -8.54 -8.17 -2.90
CA LYS A 59 -7.64 -8.88 -3.80
C LYS A 59 -6.42 -8.02 -4.12
N LEU A 60 -5.22 -8.58 -3.95
CA LEU A 60 -3.96 -7.95 -4.32
C LEU A 60 -3.22 -8.75 -5.39
N GLY A 61 -2.75 -8.07 -6.44
CA GLY A 61 -1.77 -8.59 -7.38
C GLY A 61 -0.44 -7.83 -7.28
N ILE A 62 0.63 -8.44 -7.76
CA ILE A 62 1.97 -7.85 -7.74
C ILE A 62 2.61 -8.01 -9.12
N VAL A 63 3.09 -6.91 -9.66
CA VAL A 63 3.81 -6.79 -10.92
C VAL A 63 5.13 -6.11 -10.64
N GLN A 64 6.20 -6.63 -11.22
CA GLN A 64 7.47 -5.91 -11.33
C GLN A 64 7.70 -5.44 -12.76
N PHE A 65 8.43 -4.34 -12.93
CA PHE A 65 8.83 -3.87 -14.25
C PHE A 65 10.23 -3.26 -14.25
N SER A 66 10.93 -3.48 -15.35
CA SER A 66 12.12 -2.72 -15.73
C SER A 66 12.04 -2.41 -17.23
N THR A 67 12.91 -3.00 -18.05
CA THR A 67 12.78 -2.98 -19.52
C THR A 67 11.48 -3.67 -19.96
N ASN A 68 11.13 -4.77 -19.27
CA ASN A 68 9.90 -5.52 -19.48
C ASN A 68 9.13 -5.64 -18.15
N ALA A 69 7.85 -6.01 -18.21
CA ALA A 69 7.02 -6.23 -17.03
C ALA A 69 6.61 -7.70 -16.88
N SER A 70 6.62 -8.20 -15.65
CA SER A 70 6.22 -9.56 -15.30
C SER A 70 5.32 -9.57 -14.07
N THR A 71 4.45 -10.58 -13.98
CA THR A 71 3.57 -10.76 -12.83
C THR A 71 4.25 -11.65 -11.81
N LEU A 72 4.41 -11.13 -10.60
CA LEU A 72 4.94 -11.85 -9.43
C LEU A 72 3.82 -12.57 -8.67
N SER A 73 2.65 -11.92 -8.59
CA SER A 73 1.45 -12.52 -8.04
C SER A 73 0.20 -12.08 -8.81
N HIS A 74 -0.67 -13.04 -9.12
CA HIS A 74 -2.01 -12.74 -9.63
C HIS A 74 -2.89 -12.19 -8.50
N LEU A 75 -4.09 -11.67 -8.85
CA LEU A 75 -5.05 -11.20 -7.86
C LEU A 75 -5.37 -12.31 -6.85
N THR A 76 -4.85 -12.15 -5.65
CA THR A 76 -4.98 -13.08 -4.52
C THR A 76 -5.82 -12.42 -3.45
N GLU A 77 -6.90 -13.07 -3.03
CA GLU A 77 -7.77 -12.58 -1.97
C GLU A 77 -7.09 -12.75 -0.61
N ILE A 78 -7.01 -11.67 0.17
CA ILE A 78 -6.40 -11.67 1.50
C ILE A 78 -7.44 -12.14 2.50
N LYS A 79 -7.31 -13.37 2.99
CA LYS A 79 -8.21 -13.99 3.98
C LYS A 79 -7.55 -14.14 5.34
N SER A 80 -6.23 -14.15 5.36
CA SER A 80 -5.40 -14.45 6.53
C SER A 80 -4.05 -13.76 6.44
N GLU A 81 -3.32 -13.73 7.56
CA GLU A 81 -1.92 -13.28 7.59
C GLU A 81 -1.03 -14.15 6.71
N LYS A 82 -1.35 -15.44 6.54
CA LYS A 82 -0.60 -16.31 5.63
C LYS A 82 -0.64 -15.78 4.19
N ASP A 83 -1.79 -15.31 3.71
CA ASP A 83 -1.90 -14.74 2.36
C ASP A 83 -1.03 -13.47 2.22
N ARG A 84 -0.95 -12.67 3.29
CA ARG A 84 -0.07 -11.48 3.33
C ARG A 84 1.40 -11.89 3.26
N PHE A 85 1.82 -12.91 4.00
CA PHE A 85 3.20 -13.39 3.99
C PHE A 85 3.58 -13.99 2.64
N ASP A 86 2.70 -14.80 2.03
CA ASP A 86 2.93 -15.38 0.70
C ASP A 86 3.08 -14.27 -0.38
N LEU A 87 2.33 -13.16 -0.25
CA LEU A 87 2.48 -11.98 -1.10
C LEU A 87 3.83 -11.26 -0.88
N ILE A 88 4.27 -11.13 0.36
CA ILE A 88 5.58 -10.52 0.71
C ILE A 88 6.74 -11.36 0.16
N ASP A 89 6.65 -12.68 0.28
CA ASP A 89 7.66 -13.60 -0.25
C ASP A 89 7.79 -13.52 -1.78
N SER A 90 6.74 -13.05 -2.48
CA SER A 90 6.76 -12.83 -3.92
C SER A 90 7.40 -11.50 -4.35
N LEU A 91 7.74 -10.61 -3.41
CA LEU A 91 8.31 -9.29 -3.74
C LEU A 91 9.65 -9.40 -4.49
N PRO A 92 9.98 -8.42 -5.35
CA PRO A 92 11.17 -8.46 -6.17
C PRO A 92 12.46 -8.53 -5.34
N THR A 93 13.44 -9.31 -5.82
CA THR A 93 14.72 -9.52 -5.14
C THR A 93 15.91 -8.88 -5.86
N GLN A 94 15.73 -8.51 -7.12
CA GLN A 94 16.77 -7.94 -7.97
C GLN A 94 16.22 -6.75 -8.74
N ALA A 95 17.12 -5.84 -9.09
CA ALA A 95 16.83 -4.69 -9.93
C ALA A 95 17.90 -4.58 -11.02
N ASP A 96 17.45 -4.48 -12.28
CA ASP A 96 18.31 -4.32 -13.45
C ASP A 96 17.48 -3.85 -14.65
N GLY A 97 18.16 -3.33 -15.66
CA GLY A 97 17.58 -2.91 -16.93
C GLY A 97 17.09 -1.47 -16.91
N LYS A 98 16.29 -1.14 -17.92
CA LYS A 98 15.73 0.19 -18.16
C LYS A 98 14.43 0.39 -17.38
N THR A 99 13.78 1.54 -17.56
CA THR A 99 12.56 1.93 -16.84
C THR A 99 11.41 2.11 -17.84
N SER A 100 10.57 1.09 -17.98
CA SER A 100 9.35 1.13 -18.79
C SER A 100 8.09 1.15 -17.91
N ILE A 101 7.65 2.35 -17.54
CA ILE A 101 6.46 2.53 -16.70
C ILE A 101 5.21 2.06 -17.44
N GLY A 102 5.09 2.35 -18.75
CA GLY A 102 4.00 1.86 -19.57
C GLY A 102 3.93 0.34 -19.64
N ALA A 103 5.06 -0.39 -19.64
CA ALA A 103 5.04 -1.86 -19.55
C ALA A 103 4.44 -2.33 -18.22
N GLY A 104 4.87 -1.70 -17.10
CA GLY A 104 4.35 -1.98 -15.77
C GLY A 104 2.85 -1.73 -15.67
N LEU A 105 2.39 -0.56 -16.12
CA LEU A 105 0.97 -0.19 -16.13
C LEU A 105 0.15 -1.14 -17.01
N LYS A 106 0.64 -1.47 -18.21
CA LYS A 106 -0.02 -2.42 -19.12
C LYS A 106 -0.21 -3.77 -18.42
N LYS A 107 0.84 -4.30 -17.78
CA LYS A 107 0.78 -5.58 -17.06
C LYS A 107 -0.14 -5.50 -15.84
N GLY A 108 -0.16 -4.36 -15.14
CA GLY A 108 -1.11 -4.11 -14.05
C GLY A 108 -2.57 -4.15 -14.51
N VAL A 109 -2.88 -3.53 -15.65
CA VAL A 109 -4.20 -3.61 -16.28
C VAL A 109 -4.55 -5.04 -16.68
N GLU A 110 -3.60 -5.79 -17.24
CA GLU A 110 -3.79 -7.21 -17.55
C GLU A 110 -4.15 -8.02 -16.29
N VAL A 111 -3.42 -7.83 -15.19
CA VAL A 111 -3.71 -8.51 -13.91
C VAL A 111 -5.09 -8.13 -13.35
N LEU A 112 -5.49 -6.86 -13.43
CA LEU A 112 -6.80 -6.38 -12.97
C LEU A 112 -7.99 -6.92 -13.77
N THR A 113 -7.76 -7.37 -15.01
CA THR A 113 -8.82 -7.72 -15.97
C THR A 113 -8.83 -9.19 -16.36
N LYS A 114 -7.84 -9.99 -15.94
CA LYS A 114 -7.62 -11.38 -16.36
C LYS A 114 -8.81 -12.32 -16.12
N TYR A 115 -9.69 -12.04 -15.16
CA TYR A 115 -10.79 -12.94 -14.77
C TYR A 115 -12.19 -12.42 -15.05
N GLY A 116 -12.36 -11.50 -16.01
CA GLY A 116 -13.70 -10.95 -16.32
C GLY A 116 -14.30 -10.17 -15.15
N ASP A 117 -13.47 -9.81 -14.16
CA ASP A 117 -13.89 -8.99 -13.03
C ASP A 117 -14.43 -7.66 -13.55
N ALA A 118 -15.44 -7.11 -12.86
CA ALA A 118 -16.03 -5.82 -13.19
C ALA A 118 -14.97 -4.73 -13.42
N PRO A 119 -15.20 -3.80 -14.37
CA PRO A 119 -14.30 -2.68 -14.61
C PRO A 119 -14.00 -1.91 -13.32
N GLY A 120 -12.81 -1.34 -13.24
CA GLY A 120 -12.28 -0.67 -12.05
C GLY A 120 -11.24 -1.48 -11.28
N GLY A 121 -10.85 -0.95 -10.13
CA GLY A 121 -9.68 -1.36 -9.35
C GLY A 121 -8.61 -0.28 -9.37
N SER A 122 -7.56 -0.47 -8.57
CA SER A 122 -6.46 0.49 -8.48
C SER A 122 -5.09 -0.12 -8.71
N ILE A 123 -4.19 0.70 -9.22
CA ILE A 123 -2.77 0.43 -9.38
C ILE A 123 -2.02 1.32 -8.41
N ILE A 124 -1.08 0.73 -7.68
CA ILE A 124 -0.14 1.46 -6.83
C ILE A 124 1.22 1.34 -7.48
N LEU A 125 1.61 2.38 -8.22
CA LEU A 125 2.89 2.49 -8.90
C LEU A 125 3.95 2.97 -7.90
N ILE A 126 5.01 2.18 -7.70
CA ILE A 126 6.18 2.58 -6.90
C ILE A 126 7.39 2.64 -7.82
N THR A 127 7.97 3.82 -8.01
CA THR A 127 9.09 4.05 -8.96
C THR A 127 10.01 5.17 -8.47
N ASP A 128 11.31 5.05 -8.75
CA ASP A 128 12.28 6.13 -8.51
C ASP A 128 12.56 7.02 -9.72
N GLY A 129 11.91 6.72 -10.85
CA GLY A 129 12.55 6.92 -12.14
C GLY A 129 11.82 7.82 -13.11
N LYS A 130 12.58 8.18 -14.14
CA LYS A 130 12.09 8.71 -15.41
C LYS A 130 11.93 7.56 -16.39
N GLU A 131 10.81 7.53 -17.07
CA GLU A 131 10.58 6.56 -18.12
C GLU A 131 11.60 6.76 -19.25
N ASN A 132 12.29 5.69 -19.63
CA ASN A 132 13.32 5.74 -20.67
C ASN A 132 13.23 4.57 -21.66
N GLU A 133 12.20 3.72 -21.52
CA GLU A 133 11.95 2.58 -22.39
C GLU A 133 10.46 2.41 -22.65
N GLY A 134 10.10 2.18 -23.91
CA GLY A 134 8.71 1.97 -24.32
C GLY A 134 8.18 0.59 -23.90
N PRO A 135 6.84 0.38 -23.87
CA PRO A 135 5.80 1.36 -24.15
C PRO A 135 5.73 2.47 -23.08
N TYR A 136 5.25 3.65 -23.47
CA TYR A 136 5.27 4.83 -22.59
C TYR A 136 3.96 5.02 -21.83
N LEU A 137 4.04 5.62 -20.64
CA LEU A 137 2.90 5.92 -19.78
C LEU A 137 1.80 6.70 -20.52
N LYS A 138 2.17 7.64 -21.38
CA LYS A 138 1.24 8.45 -22.18
C LYS A 138 0.32 7.59 -23.07
N ASP A 139 0.83 6.47 -23.57
CA ASP A 139 0.12 5.59 -24.49
C ASP A 139 -0.93 4.73 -23.73
N LEU A 140 -0.69 4.50 -22.43
CA LEU A 140 -1.57 3.71 -21.57
C LEU A 140 -2.67 4.54 -20.90
N ARG A 141 -2.47 5.86 -20.74
CA ARG A 141 -3.42 6.76 -20.07
C ARG A 141 -4.86 6.64 -20.59
N PRO A 142 -5.15 6.63 -21.91
CA PRO A 142 -6.53 6.48 -22.39
C PRO A 142 -7.17 5.14 -22.02
N ALA A 143 -6.37 4.06 -21.94
CA ALA A 143 -6.88 2.74 -21.59
C ALA A 143 -7.24 2.64 -20.09
N LEU A 144 -6.45 3.29 -19.22
CA LEU A 144 -6.72 3.37 -17.78
C LEU A 144 -8.03 4.11 -17.51
N LEU A 145 -8.21 5.29 -18.11
CA LEU A 145 -9.41 6.11 -17.97
C LEU A 145 -10.67 5.38 -18.46
N ARG A 146 -10.62 4.78 -19.66
CA ARG A 146 -11.76 4.02 -20.20
C ARG A 146 -12.19 2.84 -19.33
N ARG A 147 -11.25 2.24 -18.59
CA ARG A 147 -11.50 1.09 -17.70
C ARG A 147 -11.86 1.50 -16.27
N GLY A 148 -11.86 2.79 -15.96
CA GLY A 148 -12.09 3.29 -14.60
C GLY A 148 -11.03 2.83 -13.59
N ILE A 149 -9.79 2.60 -14.05
CA ILE A 149 -8.69 2.17 -13.19
C ILE A 149 -8.04 3.41 -12.57
N VAL A 150 -7.96 3.44 -11.25
CA VAL A 150 -7.32 4.50 -10.48
C VAL A 150 -5.83 4.21 -10.35
N VAL A 151 -4.97 5.20 -10.59
CA VAL A 151 -3.52 5.05 -10.40
C VAL A 151 -3.07 5.92 -9.25
N HIS A 152 -2.59 5.29 -8.18
CA HIS A 152 -1.81 5.94 -7.14
C HIS A 152 -0.32 5.80 -7.47
N ALA A 153 0.45 6.84 -7.18
CA ALA A 153 1.88 6.84 -7.42
C ALA A 153 2.66 7.18 -6.16
N LEU A 154 3.68 6.38 -5.88
CA LEU A 154 4.68 6.61 -4.86
C LEU A 154 6.02 6.83 -5.57
N ALA A 155 6.37 8.10 -5.70
CA ALA A 155 7.60 8.55 -6.30
C ALA A 155 8.73 8.52 -5.28
N TYR A 156 9.77 7.74 -5.56
CA TYR A 156 10.99 7.67 -4.76
C TYR A 156 12.06 8.61 -5.32
N GLY A 157 12.59 9.50 -4.48
CA GLY A 157 13.64 10.45 -4.86
C GLY A 157 13.17 11.60 -5.77
N GLN A 158 14.09 12.48 -6.15
CA GLN A 158 13.81 13.70 -6.92
C GLN A 158 13.64 13.45 -8.43
N ARG A 159 13.68 12.18 -8.86
CA ARG A 159 13.77 11.79 -10.27
C ARG A 159 12.42 11.50 -10.91
N ALA A 160 11.36 11.36 -10.13
CA ALA A 160 10.03 11.08 -10.65
C ALA A 160 9.52 12.20 -11.57
N GLU A 161 8.88 11.81 -12.67
CA GLU A 161 8.36 12.74 -13.66
C GLU A 161 7.01 13.34 -13.27
N GLN A 162 6.79 14.58 -13.70
CA GLN A 162 5.50 15.25 -13.59
C GLN A 162 4.37 14.45 -14.27
N SER A 163 4.69 13.70 -15.34
CA SER A 163 3.76 12.84 -16.08
C SER A 163 3.09 11.77 -15.19
N ILE A 164 3.77 11.31 -14.14
CA ILE A 164 3.27 10.34 -13.16
C ILE A 164 2.22 11.00 -12.24
N ALA A 165 2.50 12.23 -11.81
CA ALA A 165 1.57 13.00 -10.99
C ALA A 165 0.30 13.35 -11.76
N GLU A 166 0.45 13.79 -13.01
CA GLU A 166 -0.67 14.05 -13.94
C GLU A 166 -1.50 12.79 -14.17
N LEU A 167 -0.89 11.63 -14.42
CA LEU A 167 -1.64 10.38 -14.57
C LEU A 167 -2.46 10.04 -13.33
N SER A 168 -1.85 10.20 -12.14
CA SER A 168 -2.53 9.90 -10.89
C SER A 168 -3.73 10.84 -10.72
N GLN A 169 -3.55 12.14 -10.99
CA GLN A 169 -4.62 13.12 -10.95
C GLN A 169 -5.73 12.83 -11.96
N ASP A 170 -5.40 12.53 -13.22
CA ASP A 170 -6.35 12.23 -14.30
C ASP A 170 -7.23 11.02 -13.96
N THR A 171 -6.65 10.01 -13.28
CA THR A 171 -7.35 8.78 -12.89
C THR A 171 -8.05 8.87 -11.53
N GLY A 172 -8.01 10.03 -10.85
CA GLY A 172 -8.59 10.24 -9.53
C GLY A 172 -7.80 9.65 -8.36
N GLY A 173 -6.55 9.25 -8.61
CA GLY A 173 -5.62 8.75 -7.63
C GLY A 173 -4.82 9.85 -6.93
N ARG A 174 -3.75 9.44 -6.24
CA ARG A 174 -2.91 10.34 -5.42
C ARG A 174 -1.45 10.07 -5.68
N THR A 175 -0.64 11.13 -5.62
CA THR A 175 0.81 11.04 -5.74
C THR A 175 1.48 11.43 -4.44
N PHE A 176 2.44 10.63 -4.01
CA PHE A 176 3.25 10.87 -2.83
C PHE A 176 4.72 10.85 -3.23
N PHE A 177 5.49 11.77 -2.67
CA PHE A 177 6.90 11.92 -2.95
C PHE A 177 7.70 11.61 -1.69
N TYR A 178 8.60 10.63 -1.79
CA TYR A 178 9.55 10.32 -0.74
C TYR A 178 10.93 10.82 -1.12
N SER A 179 11.50 11.68 -0.28
CA SER A 179 12.78 12.35 -0.57
C SER A 179 14.03 11.45 -0.45
N GLY A 180 13.88 10.17 -0.07
CA GLY A 180 15.02 9.28 0.20
C GLY A 180 15.56 9.37 1.63
N ARG A 181 15.00 10.24 2.47
CA ARG A 181 15.44 10.43 3.87
C ARG A 181 14.97 9.26 4.73
N GLN A 182 15.91 8.46 5.23
CA GLN A 182 15.61 7.25 6.02
C GLN A 182 14.82 7.51 7.31
N ASN A 183 14.87 8.74 7.85
CA ASN A 183 14.10 9.12 9.04
C ASN A 183 12.79 9.82 8.66
N SER A 184 11.93 9.15 7.88
CA SER A 184 10.66 9.73 7.43
C SER A 184 9.58 8.67 7.32
N THR A 185 8.39 9.02 7.81
CA THR A 185 7.17 8.20 7.75
C THR A 185 6.42 8.35 6.42
N ALA A 186 6.85 9.27 5.55
CA ALA A 186 6.11 9.70 4.38
C ALA A 186 5.73 8.57 3.40
N LEU A 187 6.53 7.50 3.30
CA LEU A 187 6.18 6.34 2.48
C LEU A 187 4.97 5.59 3.06
N ILE A 188 5.01 5.32 4.36
CA ILE A 188 3.95 4.59 5.08
C ILE A 188 2.68 5.44 5.08
N ASP A 189 2.79 6.72 5.42
CA ASP A 189 1.67 7.66 5.45
C ASP A 189 1.03 7.82 4.06
N GLY A 190 1.86 7.94 3.01
CA GLY A 190 1.39 8.05 1.64
C GLY A 190 0.64 6.80 1.18
N LEU A 191 1.21 5.62 1.45
CA LEU A 191 0.57 4.35 1.12
C LEU A 191 -0.74 4.15 1.89
N ALA A 192 -0.78 4.44 3.19
CA ALA A 192 -2.00 4.40 3.98
C ALA A 192 -3.06 5.36 3.43
N ALA A 193 -2.65 6.56 3.00
CA ALA A 193 -3.53 7.55 2.41
C ALA A 193 -4.13 7.11 1.06
N THR A 194 -3.51 6.18 0.33
CA THR A 194 -4.14 5.57 -0.88
C THR A 194 -5.37 4.75 -0.50
N VAL A 195 -5.27 3.92 0.54
CA VAL A 195 -6.38 3.09 1.02
C VAL A 195 -7.48 3.97 1.62
N ALA A 196 -7.10 4.99 2.40
CA ALA A 196 -8.04 5.95 2.95
C ALA A 196 -8.79 6.73 1.86
N ALA A 197 -8.13 7.09 0.76
CA ALA A 197 -8.77 7.79 -0.37
C ALA A 197 -9.88 6.95 -1.02
N GLU A 198 -9.68 5.64 -1.08
CA GLU A 198 -10.67 4.71 -1.64
C GLU A 198 -11.74 4.32 -0.61
N ASN A 199 -11.44 4.41 0.69
CA ASN A 199 -12.38 4.21 1.80
C ASN A 199 -13.30 5.42 1.99
N THR A 200 -14.32 5.52 1.14
CA THR A 200 -15.43 6.43 1.42
C THR A 200 -16.20 5.95 2.66
N ALA A 201 -16.54 6.88 3.56
CA ALA A 201 -17.12 6.66 4.90
C ALA A 201 -18.49 5.94 4.95
N LEU A 202 -18.96 5.38 3.83
CA LEU A 202 -20.28 4.74 3.67
C LEU A 202 -20.21 3.21 3.59
N LEU A 203 -19.01 2.64 3.47
CA LEU A 203 -18.81 1.20 3.57
C LEU A 203 -18.30 0.93 4.99
N LYS A 204 -18.93 -0.02 5.70
CA LYS A 204 -18.38 -0.61 6.93
C LYS A 204 -17.01 -1.19 6.58
N SER A 205 -16.00 -0.35 6.64
CA SER A 205 -14.68 -0.66 6.15
C SER A 205 -13.93 -1.34 7.27
N SER A 206 -13.74 -2.66 7.18
CA SER A 206 -12.76 -3.41 7.99
C SER A 206 -11.31 -3.04 7.61
N ALA A 207 -11.09 -1.83 7.11
CA ALA A 207 -9.77 -1.37 6.78
C ALA A 207 -9.03 -0.98 8.05
N PRO A 208 -7.75 -1.38 8.17
CA PRO A 208 -6.90 -0.92 9.26
C PRO A 208 -6.85 0.61 9.29
N ILE A 209 -6.88 1.16 10.50
CA ILE A 209 -6.68 2.59 10.75
C ILE A 209 -5.31 2.75 11.40
N SER A 210 -4.47 3.65 10.86
CA SER A 210 -3.20 3.99 11.50
C SER A 210 -3.45 4.92 12.68
N ILE A 211 -3.08 4.47 13.89
CA ILE A 211 -3.21 5.25 15.13
C ILE A 211 -1.98 6.14 15.34
N LEU A 212 -0.80 5.57 15.12
CA LEU A 212 0.48 6.23 15.32
C LEU A 212 1.43 5.80 14.20
N THR A 213 2.18 6.75 13.67
CA THR A 213 3.33 6.49 12.80
C THR A 213 4.44 7.42 13.25
N ASP A 214 5.58 6.85 13.59
CA ASP A 214 6.70 7.57 14.19
C ASP A 214 8.02 7.03 13.64
N VAL A 215 9.10 7.80 13.82
CA VAL A 215 10.44 7.46 13.37
C VAL A 215 11.47 7.84 14.42
N GLY A 216 12.41 6.94 14.66
CA GLY A 216 13.45 7.10 15.67
C GLY A 216 14.77 6.46 15.26
N ILE A 217 15.87 6.97 15.84
CA ILE A 217 17.18 6.35 15.74
C ILE A 217 17.43 5.59 17.05
N VAL A 218 17.71 4.29 16.94
CA VAL A 218 18.14 3.44 18.06
C VAL A 218 19.66 3.35 18.01
N SER A 219 20.34 3.72 19.10
CA SER A 219 21.80 3.55 19.25
C SER A 219 22.09 2.48 20.31
N SER A 220 23.31 1.91 20.29
CA SER A 220 23.67 0.73 21.09
C SER A 220 23.40 0.83 22.59
N ASN A 221 23.30 2.04 23.14
CA ASN A 221 23.13 2.29 24.57
C ASN A 221 21.78 2.93 24.94
N ASN A 222 20.92 3.22 23.96
CA ASN A 222 19.64 3.91 24.21
C ASN A 222 18.48 3.13 23.60
N ALA A 223 17.52 2.76 24.44
CA ALA A 223 16.24 2.25 23.99
C ALA A 223 15.36 3.39 23.45
N TYR A 224 14.64 3.12 22.37
CA TYR A 224 13.59 4.00 21.89
C TYR A 224 12.25 3.54 22.48
N ASN A 225 11.63 4.39 23.29
CA ASN A 225 10.39 4.09 23.99
C ASN A 225 9.26 4.97 23.44
N GLY A 226 8.12 4.35 23.14
CA GLY A 226 6.91 5.03 22.72
C GLY A 226 5.71 4.55 23.54
N THR A 227 4.66 5.35 23.57
CA THR A 227 3.36 4.97 24.15
C THR A 227 2.26 5.50 23.24
N PHE A 228 1.26 4.68 22.98
CA PHE A 228 0.06 5.05 22.27
C PHE A 228 -1.15 4.54 23.03
N TYR A 229 -2.29 5.15 22.78
CA TYR A 229 -3.55 4.81 23.41
C TYR A 229 -4.48 4.23 22.35
N VAL A 230 -5.18 3.15 22.71
CA VAL A 230 -6.22 2.54 21.88
C VAL A 230 -7.52 2.73 22.65
N ASP A 231 -8.51 3.37 22.03
CA ASP A 231 -9.83 3.56 22.63
C ASP A 231 -10.70 2.31 22.39
N SER A 232 -11.66 2.05 23.28
CA SER A 232 -12.60 0.92 23.22
C SER A 232 -13.44 0.81 21.92
N THR A 233 -13.51 1.88 21.12
CA THR A 233 -14.20 1.89 19.82
C THR A 233 -13.33 1.39 18.66
N ILE A 234 -12.03 1.21 18.90
CA ILE A 234 -11.01 0.71 17.96
C ILE A 234 -10.18 -0.39 18.66
N GLY A 235 -9.25 -1.03 17.96
CA GLY A 235 -8.28 -1.93 18.61
C GLY A 235 -8.53 -3.42 18.52
N VAL A 236 -9.59 -3.85 17.82
CA VAL A 236 -9.72 -5.26 17.38
C VAL A 236 -8.60 -5.57 16.40
N GLU A 237 -7.85 -6.65 16.64
CA GLU A 237 -6.73 -7.09 15.79
C GLU A 237 -5.62 -6.03 15.64
N THR A 238 -5.27 -5.39 16.75
CA THR A 238 -4.18 -4.41 16.79
C THR A 238 -2.87 -5.03 16.33
N SER A 239 -2.12 -4.32 15.49
CA SER A 239 -0.78 -4.74 15.07
C SER A 239 0.19 -3.58 15.09
N LEU A 240 1.43 -3.87 15.44
CA LEU A 240 2.54 -2.93 15.38
C LEU A 240 3.49 -3.38 14.28
N THR A 241 3.93 -2.46 13.43
CA THR A 241 4.88 -2.76 12.36
C THR A 241 6.08 -1.85 12.47
N PHE A 242 7.25 -2.46 12.43
CA PHE A 242 8.54 -1.80 12.61
C PHE A 242 9.36 -2.01 11.34
N SER A 243 9.80 -0.92 10.77
CA SER A 243 10.74 -0.88 9.65
C SER A 243 12.12 -0.54 10.19
N PHE A 244 13.14 -1.33 9.85
CA PHE A 244 14.47 -1.17 10.41
C PHE A 244 15.57 -1.17 9.34
N THR A 245 16.69 -0.53 9.63
CA THR A 245 17.89 -0.54 8.78
C THR A 245 18.83 -1.68 9.17
N GLU A 246 19.04 -1.85 10.48
CA GLU A 246 19.75 -2.95 11.11
C GLU A 246 18.78 -3.72 12.01
N LEU A 247 19.04 -5.01 12.22
CA LEU A 247 18.13 -5.87 12.99
C LEU A 247 17.92 -5.31 14.40
N ILE A 248 16.65 -5.20 14.81
CA ILE A 248 16.24 -4.69 16.13
C ILE A 248 15.54 -5.77 16.95
N GLU A 249 15.61 -5.62 18.27
CA GLU A 249 14.76 -6.35 19.22
C GLU A 249 13.63 -5.43 19.66
N VAL A 250 12.40 -5.96 19.71
CA VAL A 250 11.20 -5.20 20.07
C VAL A 250 10.51 -5.85 21.26
N SER A 251 10.10 -5.04 22.23
CA SER A 251 9.25 -5.49 23.33
C SER A 251 8.02 -4.58 23.42
N VAL A 252 6.84 -5.17 23.39
CA VAL A 252 5.55 -4.48 23.45
C VAL A 252 4.87 -4.85 24.75
N LYS A 253 4.66 -3.87 25.63
CA LYS A 253 4.00 -4.08 26.92
C LYS A 253 2.60 -3.47 26.90
N GLY A 254 1.59 -4.30 27.05
CA GLY A 254 0.21 -3.88 27.33
C GLY A 254 -0.10 -3.87 28.83
N PRO A 255 -1.32 -3.51 29.23
CA PRO A 255 -1.70 -3.41 30.65
C PRO A 255 -1.64 -4.76 31.39
N LYS A 256 -1.98 -5.87 30.70
CA LYS A 256 -2.07 -7.22 31.28
C LYS A 256 -1.02 -8.20 30.75
N VAL A 257 -0.40 -7.93 29.60
CA VAL A 257 0.50 -8.86 28.89
C VAL A 257 1.73 -8.12 28.36
N VAL A 258 2.89 -8.75 28.45
CA VAL A 258 4.12 -8.32 27.75
C VAL A 258 4.32 -9.26 26.56
N TYR A 259 4.29 -8.70 25.36
CA TYR A 259 4.68 -9.36 24.11
C TYR A 259 6.13 -9.00 23.81
N THR A 260 7.06 -9.88 24.18
CA THR A 260 8.48 -9.72 23.78
C THR A 260 8.69 -10.40 22.44
N ALA A 261 9.36 -9.74 21.49
CA ALA A 261 9.73 -10.33 20.20
C ALA A 261 10.75 -11.46 20.36
N ASP A 262 10.27 -12.61 20.80
CA ASP A 262 10.95 -13.87 20.62
C ASP A 262 10.43 -14.51 19.32
N ARG A 263 11.37 -14.87 18.45
CA ARG A 263 11.20 -15.52 17.14
C ARG A 263 10.38 -16.83 17.16
N PHE A 264 9.98 -17.31 18.35
CA PHE A 264 9.17 -18.51 18.55
C PHE A 264 7.71 -18.22 18.94
N GLN A 265 7.34 -16.95 19.16
CA GLN A 265 5.96 -16.59 19.52
C GLN A 265 5.08 -16.42 18.28
N LYS A 266 3.90 -17.03 18.27
CA LYS A 266 2.93 -17.01 17.15
C LYS A 266 2.48 -15.61 16.71
N ASN A 267 2.70 -14.60 17.55
CA ASN A 267 2.30 -13.22 17.32
C ASN A 267 3.35 -12.39 16.60
N PHE A 268 4.50 -12.97 16.25
CA PHE A 268 5.62 -12.25 15.64
C PHE A 268 5.88 -12.74 14.23
N TYR A 269 6.05 -11.77 13.34
CA TYR A 269 6.52 -11.98 11.97
C TYR A 269 7.75 -11.13 11.73
N LEU A 270 8.83 -11.73 11.23
CA LEU A 270 10.07 -11.05 10.89
C LEU A 270 10.45 -11.43 9.47
N ASP A 271 10.42 -10.46 8.56
CA ASP A 271 11.01 -10.58 7.25
C ASP A 271 12.32 -9.80 7.18
N LYS A 272 13.43 -10.55 7.19
CA LYS A 272 14.78 -9.98 7.06
C LYS A 272 15.05 -9.41 5.66
N SER A 273 14.32 -9.88 4.65
CA SER A 273 14.48 -9.52 3.24
C SER A 273 13.92 -8.13 2.94
N SER A 274 12.75 -7.79 3.51
CA SER A 274 12.17 -6.44 3.46
C SER A 274 12.54 -5.57 4.65
N LYS A 275 13.20 -6.13 5.67
CA LYS A 275 13.55 -5.47 6.94
C LYS A 275 12.31 -4.92 7.65
N VAL A 276 11.29 -5.78 7.76
CA VAL A 276 10.04 -5.48 8.45
C VAL A 276 9.80 -6.50 9.57
N LEU A 277 9.41 -6.00 10.73
CA LEU A 277 8.96 -6.79 11.86
C LEU A 277 7.52 -6.39 12.19
N ARG A 278 6.65 -7.38 12.39
CA ARG A 278 5.26 -7.17 12.83
C ARG A 278 4.99 -7.93 14.11
N VAL A 279 4.26 -7.27 15.00
CA VAL A 279 3.74 -7.81 16.26
C VAL A 279 2.23 -7.70 16.23
N SER A 280 1.54 -8.84 16.31
CA SER A 280 0.08 -8.89 16.37
C SER A 280 -0.40 -9.05 17.81
N ILE A 281 -1.32 -8.18 18.22
CA ILE A 281 -1.98 -8.22 19.52
C ILE A 281 -3.40 -8.73 19.28
N PRO A 282 -3.68 -10.02 19.55
CA PRO A 282 -5.00 -10.59 19.27
C PRO A 282 -6.06 -10.08 20.25
N GLY A 283 -7.29 -9.90 19.76
CA GLY A 283 -8.42 -9.41 20.56
C GLY A 283 -8.55 -7.89 20.55
N GLU A 284 -9.29 -7.36 21.51
CA GLU A 284 -9.38 -5.92 21.78
C GLU A 284 -8.16 -5.50 22.61
N ALA A 285 -7.50 -4.42 22.19
CA ALA A 285 -6.45 -3.81 22.99
C ALA A 285 -7.10 -3.11 24.21
N ASP A 286 -6.89 -3.68 25.40
CA ASP A 286 -7.26 -3.11 26.71
C ASP A 286 -6.40 -1.89 27.10
#